data_AF-A0A6N9YPY4-F1
#
_entry.id   AF-A0A6N9YPY4-F1
#
_cell.length_a   1.000
_cell.length_b   1.000
_cell.length_c   1.000
_cell.angle_alpha   90.00
_cell.angle_beta   90.00
_cell.angle_gamma   90.00
#
_symmetry.space_group_name_H-M   'P 1'
#
loop_
_entity.id
_entity.type
_entity.pdbx_description
1 polymer ?
#
loop_
_entity_poly.entity_id
_entity_poly.type
_entity_poly.pdbx_seq_one_letter_code
_entity_poly.pdbx_strand_id
1 'polypeptide(L)'
;MSISWAYIYEHPGTDPVADRTVVEREGLRTLLVPVPDPAVAPDVAVELIDEGVGLIELCGGFSIVAAAKVAEAVQGRVPIGHVTFAVDSVPAAAVYAAAFEES
;
A
#
# COMPACT_ATOMS: atom_id res chain seq x y z
N MET A 1 -21.25 -11.58 4.15
CA MET A 1 -20.40 -10.38 4.18
C MET A 1 -19.00 -10.85 3.88
N SER A 2 -18.41 -10.47 2.75
CA SER A 2 -17.00 -10.79 2.47
C SER A 2 -16.12 -9.69 3.06
N ILE A 3 -15.03 -10.06 3.71
CA ILE A 3 -14.03 -9.11 4.20
C ILE A 3 -13.04 -8.88 3.07
N SER A 4 -12.75 -7.62 2.76
CA SER A 4 -11.74 -7.27 1.75
C SER A 4 -10.76 -6.25 2.30
N TRP A 5 -9.47 -6.52 2.10
CA TRP A 5 -8.37 -5.61 2.44
C TRP A 5 -7.36 -5.57 1.31
N ALA A 6 -6.58 -4.49 1.25
CA ALA A 6 -5.51 -4.33 0.28
C ALA A 6 -4.18 -3.95 0.94
N TYR A 7 -3.08 -4.42 0.37
CA TYR A 7 -1.72 -4.03 0.70
C TYR A 7 -1.14 -3.28 -0.49
N ILE A 8 -0.75 -2.02 -0.29
CA ILE A 8 -0.09 -1.21 -1.32
C ILE A 8 1.41 -1.21 -1.05
N TYR A 9 2.21 -1.52 -2.06
CA TYR A 9 3.66 -1.54 -1.96
C TYR A 9 4.31 -0.95 -3.22
N GLU A 10 5.46 -0.31 -3.05
CA GLU A 10 6.20 0.24 -4.17
C GLU A 10 6.92 -0.85 -4.95
N HIS A 11 6.78 -0.81 -6.28
CA HIS A 11 7.48 -1.67 -7.22
C HIS A 11 7.63 -0.93 -8.56
N PRO A 12 8.81 -0.34 -8.84
CA PRO A 12 9.01 0.40 -10.08
C PRO A 12 8.66 -0.40 -11.33
N GLY A 13 7.96 0.24 -12.28
CA GLY A 13 7.60 -0.35 -13.57
C GLY A 13 6.35 -1.25 -13.59
N THR A 14 5.59 -1.32 -12.49
CA THR A 14 4.30 -2.05 -12.46
C THR A 14 3.11 -1.15 -12.76
N ASP A 15 2.04 -1.77 -13.24
CA ASP A 15 0.70 -1.19 -13.32
C ASP A 15 -0.15 -1.65 -12.11
N PRO A 16 -0.74 -0.74 -11.31
CA PRO A 16 -1.52 -1.09 -10.12
C PRO A 16 -2.77 -1.94 -10.38
N VAL A 17 -3.25 -1.98 -11.62
CA VAL A 17 -4.45 -2.74 -12.00
C VAL A 17 -4.07 -4.06 -12.65
N ALA A 18 -3.12 -4.06 -13.58
CA ALA A 18 -2.74 -5.25 -14.34
C ALA A 18 -1.84 -6.20 -13.53
N ASP A 19 -0.97 -5.68 -12.67
CA ASP A 19 0.05 -6.47 -11.96
C ASP A 19 -0.36 -6.83 -10.52
N ARG A 20 -1.57 -6.46 -10.09
CA ARG A 20 -2.06 -6.79 -8.75
C ARG A 20 -2.37 -8.28 -8.61
N THR A 21 -2.07 -8.82 -7.43
CA THR A 21 -2.42 -10.20 -7.06
C THR A 21 -3.63 -10.22 -6.15
N VAL A 22 -4.57 -11.13 -6.41
CA VAL A 22 -5.77 -11.33 -5.58
C VAL A 22 -5.77 -12.74 -5.00
N VAL A 23 -5.94 -12.83 -3.68
CA VAL A 23 -6.13 -14.10 -2.96
C VAL A 23 -7.54 -14.13 -2.39
N GLU A 24 -8.36 -15.07 -2.86
CA GLU A 24 -9.73 -15.27 -2.40
C GLU A 24 -9.93 -16.64 -1.76
N ARG A 25 -10.31 -16.68 -0.48
CA ARG A 25 -10.60 -17.92 0.27
C ARG A 25 -11.69 -17.66 1.30
N GLU A 26 -12.70 -18.53 1.35
CA GLU A 26 -13.72 -18.55 2.42
C GLU A 26 -14.38 -17.17 2.70
N GLY A 27 -14.59 -16.34 1.66
CA GLY A 27 -15.19 -15.02 1.81
C GLY A 27 -14.22 -13.91 2.25
N LEU A 28 -12.91 -14.19 2.28
CA LEU A 28 -11.84 -13.20 2.44
C LEU A 28 -11.20 -12.90 1.08
N ARG A 29 -11.11 -11.62 0.71
CA ARG A 29 -10.43 -11.13 -0.51
C ARG A 29 -9.25 -10.23 -0.11
N THR A 30 -8.04 -10.72 -0.34
CA THR A 30 -6.80 -9.95 -0.12
C THR A 30 -6.26 -9.46 -1.45
N LEU A 31 -5.98 -8.17 -1.57
CA LEU A 31 -5.28 -7.60 -2.73
C LEU A 31 -3.85 -7.23 -2.34
N LEU A 32 -2.89 -7.59 -3.19
CA LEU A 32 -1.53 -7.06 -3.16
C LEU A 32 -1.38 -6.19 -4.40
N VAL A 33 -1.22 -4.89 -4.20
CA VAL A 33 -1.29 -3.87 -5.24
C VAL A 33 0.06 -3.18 -5.35
N PRO A 34 0.84 -3.46 -6.41
CA PRO A 34 2.08 -2.74 -6.64
C PRO A 34 1.78 -1.34 -7.16
N VAL A 35 2.55 -0.34 -6.74
CA VAL A 35 2.53 1.00 -7.33
C VAL A 35 3.91 1.34 -7.88
N PRO A 36 3.99 1.95 -9.07
CA PRO A 36 5.26 2.34 -9.65
C PRO A 36 5.93 3.49 -8.90
N ASP A 37 5.14 4.31 -8.20
CA ASP A 37 5.59 5.47 -7.43
C ASP A 37 4.61 5.71 -6.26
N PRO A 38 5.08 6.06 -5.05
CA PRO A 38 4.20 6.36 -3.91
C PRO A 38 3.17 7.48 -4.16
N ALA A 39 3.41 8.37 -5.12
CA ALA A 39 2.53 9.48 -5.49
C ALA A 39 1.22 9.03 -6.13
N VAL A 40 1.15 7.83 -6.73
CA VAL A 40 -0.11 7.29 -7.29
C VAL A 40 -0.94 6.53 -6.26
N ALA A 41 -0.37 6.20 -5.11
CA ALA A 41 -1.06 5.45 -4.06
C ALA A 41 -2.35 6.10 -3.54
N PRO A 42 -2.50 7.44 -3.44
CA PRO A 42 -3.76 8.05 -3.03
C PRO A 42 -4.92 7.72 -3.97
N ASP A 43 -4.71 7.80 -5.28
CA ASP A 43 -5.74 7.52 -6.28
C ASP A 43 -6.09 6.03 -6.29
N VAL A 44 -5.06 5.16 -6.26
CA VAL A 44 -5.23 3.70 -6.15
C VAL A 44 -6.01 3.33 -4.89
N ALA A 45 -5.75 3.99 -3.76
CA ALA A 45 -6.48 3.73 -2.52
C ALA A 45 -7.97 4.09 -2.63
N VAL A 46 -8.31 5.20 -3.29
CA VAL A 46 -9.70 5.59 -3.53
C VAL A 46 -10.41 4.56 -4.41
N GLU A 47 -9.77 4.13 -5.50
CA GLU A 47 -10.32 3.10 -6.40
C GLU A 47 -10.55 1.77 -5.68
N LEU A 48 -9.61 1.34 -4.84
CA LEU A 48 -9.76 0.13 -4.04
C LEU A 48 -10.96 0.18 -3.09
N ILE A 49 -11.21 1.33 -2.47
CA ILE A 49 -12.38 1.53 -1.60
C ILE A 49 -13.67 1.46 -2.42
N ASP A 50 -13.68 2.04 -3.62
CA ASP A 50 -14.81 1.97 -4.54
C ASP A 50 -15.06 0.52 -5.02
N GLU A 51 -14.02 -0.32 -5.08
CA GLU A 51 -14.12 -1.78 -5.28
C GLU A 51 -14.57 -2.58 -4.04
N GLY A 52 -14.82 -1.91 -2.91
CA GLY A 52 -15.30 -2.54 -1.67
C GLY A 52 -14.21 -3.01 -0.70
N VAL A 53 -12.97 -2.54 -0.86
CA VAL A 53 -11.92 -2.73 0.15
C VAL A 53 -12.28 -1.96 1.41
N GLY A 54 -12.23 -2.64 2.56
CA GLY A 54 -12.60 -2.09 3.88
C GLY A 54 -11.43 -1.76 4.80
N LEU A 55 -10.20 -2.05 4.38
CA LEU A 55 -8.94 -1.76 5.08
C LEU A 55 -7.79 -1.69 4.06
N ILE A 56 -6.94 -0.68 4.18
CA ILE A 56 -5.73 -0.57 3.35
C ILE A 56 -4.50 -0.50 4.25
N GLU A 57 -3.51 -1.33 3.96
CA GLU A 57 -2.20 -1.34 4.60
C GLU A 57 -1.13 -0.83 3.63
N LEU A 58 -0.31 0.11 4.09
CA LEU A 58 0.81 0.65 3.34
C LEU A 58 2.11 -0.02 3.80
N CYS A 59 2.85 -0.58 2.84
CA CYS A 59 4.15 -1.19 3.09
C CYS A 59 5.14 -0.18 3.71
N GLY A 60 6.09 -0.66 4.52
CA GLY A 60 7.02 0.22 5.23
C GLY A 60 8.02 0.98 4.38
N GLY A 61 8.11 0.68 3.07
CA GLY A 61 8.81 1.54 2.12
C GLY A 61 8.16 2.91 1.94
N PHE A 62 6.88 3.06 2.25
CA PHE A 62 6.21 4.36 2.22
C PHE A 62 6.80 5.30 3.27
N SER A 63 7.16 6.50 2.84
CA SER A 63 7.45 7.59 3.78
C SER A 63 6.18 7.97 4.56
N ILE A 64 6.38 8.53 5.76
CA ILE A 64 5.26 9.03 6.58
C ILE A 64 4.43 10.10 5.86
N VAL A 65 5.07 10.90 4.99
CA VAL A 65 4.41 11.94 4.19
C VAL A 65 3.55 11.31 3.09
N ALA A 66 4.05 10.28 2.41
CA ALA A 66 3.27 9.56 1.40
C ALA A 66 2.06 8.85 2.05
N ALA A 67 2.26 8.21 3.21
CA ALA A 67 1.17 7.59 3.96
C ALA A 67 0.09 8.60 4.39
N ALA A 68 0.50 9.79 4.85
CA ALA A 68 -0.44 10.86 5.19
C ALA A 68 -1.29 11.31 4.00
N LYS A 69 -0.70 11.45 2.80
CA LYS A 69 -1.43 11.81 1.57
C LYS A 69 -2.50 10.77 1.22
N VAL A 70 -2.20 9.48 1.40
CA VAL A 70 -3.21 8.41 1.22
C VAL A 70 -4.34 8.57 2.22
N ALA A 71 -4.03 8.76 3.51
CA ALA A 71 -5.04 8.95 4.54
C ALA A 71 -5.93 10.18 4.28
N GLU A 72 -5.35 11.28 3.79
CA GLU A 72 -6.08 12.49 3.38
C GLU A 72 -7.04 12.22 2.21
N ALA A 73 -6.58 11.54 1.16
CA ALA A 73 -7.41 11.19 0.01
C ALA A 73 -8.57 10.25 0.37
N VAL A 74 -8.35 9.35 1.32
CA VAL A 74 -9.35 8.39 1.80
C VAL A 74 -10.43 9.04 2.66
N GLN A 75 -10.15 10.21 3.25
CA GLN A 75 -11.13 10.99 4.04
C GLN A 75 -11.83 10.16 5.15
N GLY A 76 -11.12 9.21 5.73
CA GLY A 76 -11.65 8.34 6.79
C GLY A 76 -12.74 7.35 6.36
N ARG A 77 -12.93 7.11 5.05
CA ARG A 77 -13.88 6.12 4.53
C ARG A 77 -13.58 4.70 5.00
N VAL A 78 -12.28 4.37 5.13
CA VAL A 78 -11.77 3.10 5.68
C VAL A 78 -10.53 3.35 6.52
N PRO A 79 -10.15 2.44 7.44
CA PRO A 79 -8.89 2.53 8.16
C PRO A 79 -7.69 2.40 7.22
N ILE A 80 -6.64 3.18 7.48
CA ILE A 80 -5.35 3.11 6.80
C ILE A 80 -4.28 2.72 7.83
N GLY A 81 -3.63 1.59 7.60
CA GLY A 81 -2.45 1.15 8.34
C GLY A 81 -1.17 1.51 7.59
N HIS A 82 -0.10 1.77 8.33
CA HIS A 82 1.24 1.99 7.79
C HIS A 82 2.23 1.14 8.59
N VAL A 83 2.85 0.18 7.91
CA VAL A 83 3.82 -0.72 8.54
C VAL A 83 5.12 0.06 8.75
N THR A 84 5.62 0.12 9.99
CA THR A 84 6.88 0.81 10.30
C THR A 84 7.98 -0.17 10.71
N PHE A 85 9.24 0.17 10.43
CA PHE A 85 10.39 -0.60 10.88
C PHE A 85 10.66 -0.41 12.39
N ALA A 86 11.04 -1.48 13.07
CA ALA A 86 11.50 -1.42 14.45
C ALA A 86 12.90 -0.78 14.56
N VAL A 87 13.26 -0.29 15.75
CA VAL A 87 14.52 0.44 15.98
C VAL A 87 15.77 -0.38 15.66
N ASP A 88 15.74 -1.69 15.89
CA ASP A 88 16.81 -2.63 15.57
C ASP A 88 16.96 -2.87 14.06
N SER A 89 15.94 -2.55 13.26
CA SER A 89 15.93 -2.68 11.81
C SER A 89 16.50 -1.46 11.08
N VAL A 90 16.81 -0.37 11.77
CA VAL A 90 17.28 0.90 11.16
C VAL A 90 18.47 0.70 10.20
N PRO A 91 19.52 -0.08 10.53
CA PRO A 91 20.63 -0.29 9.59
C PRO A 91 20.18 -0.98 8.29
N ALA A 92 19.28 -1.97 8.38
CA ALA A 92 18.78 -2.68 7.21
C ALA A 92 17.80 -1.81 6.39
N ALA A 93 16.95 -1.03 7.07
CA ALA A 93 16.04 -0.09 6.43
C ALA A 93 16.79 0.99 5.65
N ALA A 94 17.95 1.46 6.14
CA ALA A 94 18.79 2.41 5.41
C ALA A 94 19.36 1.82 4.12
N VAL A 95 19.81 0.56 4.15
CA VAL A 95 20.29 -0.14 2.94
C VAL A 95 19.14 -0.37 1.96
N TYR A 96 17.95 -0.75 2.46
CA TYR A 96 16.76 -0.90 1.65
C TYR A 96 16.40 0.41 0.95
N ALA A 97 16.32 1.53 1.68
CA ALA A 97 15.95 2.83 1.13
C ALA A 97 16.89 3.30 0.00
N ALA A 98 18.20 3.10 0.16
CA ALA A 98 19.18 3.46 -0.87
C ALA A 98 18.95 2.77 -2.22
N ALA A 99 18.34 1.58 -2.24
CA ALA A 99 18.07 0.85 -3.48
C ALA A 99 16.94 1.46 -4.34
N PHE A 100 16.14 2.37 -3.79
CA PHE A 100 15.00 3.01 -4.47
C PHE A 100 15.25 4.50 -4.78
N GLU A 101 16.32 5.11 -4.26
CA GLU A 101 16.72 6.48 -4.62
C GLU A 101 17.45 6.55 -5.97
N GLU A 102 17.92 5.41 -6.50
CA GLU A 102 18.68 5.31 -7.75
C GLU A 102 17.83 4.90 -8.97
N SER A 103 16.51 4.69 -8.79
CA SER A 103 15.55 4.22 -9.80
C SER A 103 14.58 5.31 -10.24
#